data_AF-A0A7X5PAP8-F1
#
_entry.id   AF-A0A7X5PAP8-F1
#
_cell.length_a   1.000
_cell.length_b   1.000
_cell.length_c   1.000
_cell.angle_alpha   90.00
_cell.angle_beta   90.00
_cell.angle_gamma   90.00
#
_symmetry.space_group_name_H-M   'P 1'
#
loop_
_entity.id
_entity.type
_entity.pdbx_description
1 polymer ?
#
loop_
_entity_poly.entity_id
_entity_poly.type
_entity_poly.pdbx_seq_one_letter_code
_entity_poly.pdbx_strand_id
1 'polypeptide(L)'
;MLFNLNPGHTLSGGDVGTRGINGLKEEVLTRQLVWEIDKELRCRAHSIGFRNREIKDQPLALTKSTKPKTIYIEVCLIDSSGDVAILNKYGMNGIAKAIVNGVLGSNVTSTPSESSNNIGWINLDGKTGTINTPSGVKVREKKSTFSRILEALPNGSKVQLYRKEGDWIHIYYPPHGGYVYGKYVRY
;
A
#
# COMPACT_ATOMS: atom_id res chain seq x y z
N MET A 1 18.41 10.03 5.83
CA MET A 1 18.53 8.66 6.36
C MET A 1 18.12 7.70 5.24
N LEU A 2 18.95 6.72 4.89
CA LEU A 2 18.63 5.75 3.85
C LEU A 2 17.96 4.54 4.51
N PHE A 3 16.70 4.28 4.18
CA PHE A 3 15.98 3.09 4.63
C PHE A 3 15.99 2.07 3.50
N ASN A 4 16.37 0.82 3.81
CA ASN A 4 16.26 -0.28 2.87
C ASN A 4 15.00 -1.08 3.25
N LEU A 5 14.01 -1.08 2.36
CA LEU A 5 12.76 -1.80 2.56
C LEU A 5 12.76 -3.04 1.66
N ASN A 6 12.54 -4.21 2.25
CA ASN A 6 12.48 -5.48 1.53
C ASN A 6 11.07 -6.08 1.66
N PRO A 7 10.34 -6.30 0.54
CA PRO A 7 9.00 -6.88 0.60
C PRO A 7 8.99 -8.39 0.88
N GLY A 8 10.12 -9.09 0.86
CA GLY A 8 10.16 -10.55 0.93
C GLY A 8 9.47 -11.23 -0.27
N HIS A 9 9.64 -12.54 -0.38
CA HIS A 9 9.02 -13.43 -1.38
C HIS A 9 9.21 -13.02 -2.87
N THR A 10 8.86 -13.93 -3.77
CA THR A 10 8.88 -13.71 -5.22
C THR A 10 7.46 -13.64 -5.76
N LEU A 11 7.25 -12.88 -6.84
CA LEU A 11 5.92 -12.79 -7.50
C LEU A 11 5.52 -14.09 -8.21
N SER A 12 6.47 -14.98 -8.42
CA SER A 12 6.34 -16.25 -9.13
C SER A 12 7.50 -17.18 -8.75
N GLY A 13 7.33 -18.48 -8.93
CA GLY A 13 8.37 -19.47 -8.63
C GLY A 13 8.19 -20.11 -7.25
N GLY A 14 9.30 -20.51 -6.63
CA GLY A 14 9.28 -21.39 -5.47
C GLY A 14 8.92 -20.76 -4.12
N ASP A 15 9.08 -19.45 -3.96
CA ASP A 15 8.84 -18.75 -2.68
C ASP A 15 7.87 -17.58 -2.88
N VAL A 16 6.62 -17.91 -3.18
CA VAL A 16 5.52 -16.93 -3.30
C VAL A 16 4.88 -16.58 -1.95
N GLY A 17 5.41 -17.11 -0.84
CA GLY A 17 4.81 -16.96 0.48
C GLY A 17 3.45 -17.63 0.61
N THR A 18 2.73 -17.24 1.66
CA THR A 18 1.46 -17.85 2.09
C THR A 18 0.30 -17.48 1.16
N ARG A 19 -0.65 -18.40 1.04
CA ARG A 19 -1.95 -18.20 0.40
C ARG A 19 -2.99 -18.03 1.50
N GLY A 20 -3.46 -16.80 1.68
CA GLY A 20 -4.37 -16.42 2.76
C GLY A 20 -5.85 -16.57 2.42
N ILE A 21 -6.69 -16.21 3.38
CA ILE A 21 -8.15 -16.27 3.26
C ILE A 21 -8.62 -15.37 2.10
N ASN A 22 -9.71 -15.75 1.41
CA ASN A 22 -10.33 -14.98 0.32
C ASN A 22 -9.38 -14.64 -0.84
N GLY A 23 -8.38 -15.49 -1.08
CA GLY A 23 -7.43 -15.31 -2.18
C GLY A 23 -6.36 -14.25 -1.93
N LEU A 24 -6.17 -13.83 -0.67
CA LEU A 24 -5.05 -13.00 -0.28
C LEU A 24 -3.72 -13.73 -0.54
N LYS A 25 -2.72 -12.97 -0.98
CA LYS A 25 -1.43 -13.48 -1.42
C LYS A 25 -0.34 -12.69 -0.72
N GLU A 26 0.50 -13.36 0.06
CA GLU A 26 1.52 -12.71 0.89
C GLU A 26 2.46 -11.84 0.06
N GLU A 27 2.97 -12.36 -1.06
CA GLU A 27 3.89 -11.65 -1.96
C GLU A 27 3.29 -10.37 -2.57
N VAL A 28 1.96 -10.30 -2.68
CA VAL A 28 1.25 -9.12 -3.17
C VAL A 28 1.09 -8.10 -2.06
N LEU A 29 0.66 -8.55 -0.88
CA LEU A 29 0.40 -7.69 0.27
C LEU A 29 1.68 -7.06 0.81
N THR A 30 2.78 -7.80 0.89
CA THR A 30 4.05 -7.26 1.40
C THR A 30 4.64 -6.20 0.47
N ARG A 31 4.43 -6.30 -0.85
CA ARG A 31 4.83 -5.26 -1.82
C ARG A 31 3.97 -4.01 -1.70
N GLN A 32 2.66 -4.17 -1.51
CA GLN A 32 1.76 -3.05 -1.24
C GLN A 32 2.15 -2.34 0.06
N LEU A 33 2.46 -3.11 1.11
CA LEU A 33 2.93 -2.56 2.38
C LEU A 33 4.23 -1.79 2.22
N VAL A 34 5.24 -2.35 1.56
CA VAL A 34 6.53 -1.67 1.35
C VAL A 34 6.35 -0.37 0.59
N TRP A 35 5.50 -0.35 -0.45
CA TRP A 35 5.18 0.88 -1.17
C TRP A 35 4.56 1.94 -0.26
N GLU A 36 3.60 1.57 0.59
CA GLU A 36 2.98 2.48 1.54
C GLU A 36 3.96 2.94 2.63
N ILE A 37 4.84 2.06 3.16
CA ILE A 37 5.89 2.45 4.12
C ILE A 37 6.86 3.42 3.46
N ASP A 38 7.33 3.14 2.25
CA ASP A 38 8.26 4.00 1.51
C ASP A 38 7.64 5.38 1.24
N LYS A 39 6.33 5.40 0.93
CA LYS A 39 5.55 6.62 0.79
C LYS A 39 5.39 7.36 2.13
N GLU A 40 5.03 6.68 3.22
CA GLU A 40 4.85 7.30 4.53
C GLU A 40 6.18 7.72 5.16
N LEU A 41 7.29 7.04 4.89
CA LEU A 41 8.63 7.53 5.25
C LEU A 41 8.93 8.85 4.54
N ARG A 42 8.42 9.02 3.31
CA ARG A 42 8.48 10.27 2.56
C ARG A 42 7.44 11.31 2.96
N CYS A 43 6.33 10.93 3.60
CA CYS A 43 5.18 11.83 3.85
C CYS A 43 4.86 12.07 5.35
N ARG A 44 5.04 11.08 6.24
CA ARG A 44 4.88 11.05 7.72
C ARG A 44 3.49 11.46 8.29
N ALA A 45 2.89 10.93 9.37
CA ALA A 45 2.85 9.64 10.09
C ALA A 45 1.74 9.74 11.21
N HIS A 46 0.94 8.70 11.56
CA HIS A 46 -0.08 8.56 12.64
C HIS A 46 -0.58 7.10 12.84
N SER A 47 -1.10 6.77 14.02
CA SER A 47 -1.17 5.43 14.64
C SER A 47 -2.36 4.53 14.30
N ILE A 48 -2.16 3.20 14.34
CA ILE A 48 -3.22 2.18 14.30
C ILE A 48 -2.97 1.00 15.27
N GLY A 49 -4.05 0.37 15.75
CA GLY A 49 -4.06 -0.58 16.88
C GLY A 49 -3.98 -2.06 16.49
N PHE A 50 -2.79 -2.54 16.10
CA PHE A 50 -2.49 -3.97 15.99
C PHE A 50 -2.16 -4.60 17.36
N ARG A 51 -2.40 -5.90 17.51
CA ARG A 51 -1.97 -6.65 18.71
C ARG A 51 -0.45 -6.78 18.72
N ASN A 52 0.17 -6.51 19.86
CA ASN A 52 1.61 -6.71 20.03
C ASN A 52 1.93 -8.22 20.06
N ARG A 53 2.80 -8.69 19.16
CA ARG A 53 3.25 -10.10 19.05
C ARG A 53 4.71 -10.31 19.48
N GLU A 54 5.24 -9.37 20.26
CA GLU A 54 6.61 -9.37 20.81
C GLU A 54 7.72 -9.23 19.76
N ILE A 55 8.93 -8.86 20.22
CA ILE A 55 10.14 -8.84 19.38
C ILE A 55 10.71 -10.26 19.36
N LYS A 56 10.72 -10.89 18.17
CA LYS A 56 11.35 -12.19 17.97
C LYS A 56 12.80 -12.00 17.53
N ASP A 57 13.75 -12.26 18.42
CA ASP A 57 15.19 -12.24 18.10
C ASP A 57 15.62 -13.57 17.50
N GLN A 58 15.48 -13.69 16.17
CA GLN A 58 15.79 -14.91 15.43
C GLN A 58 16.75 -14.61 14.26
N PRO A 59 17.73 -15.48 14.01
CA PRO A 59 18.79 -15.21 13.07
C PRO A 59 18.35 -15.59 11.64
N LEU A 60 17.50 -14.75 11.03
CA LEU A 60 16.95 -14.91 9.69
C LEU A 60 17.97 -14.60 8.58
N ALA A 61 17.83 -15.23 7.42
CA ALA A 61 18.72 -14.99 6.28
C ALA A 61 18.81 -13.50 5.89
N LEU A 62 17.68 -12.79 5.97
CA LEU A 62 17.60 -11.36 5.64
C LEU A 62 18.32 -10.46 6.66
N THR A 63 18.27 -10.80 7.94
CA THR A 63 18.96 -10.04 9.00
C THR A 63 20.45 -10.38 9.05
N LYS A 64 20.86 -11.58 8.60
CA LYS A 64 22.28 -11.99 8.49
C LYS A 64 23.02 -11.41 7.29
N SER A 65 22.33 -11.27 6.16
CA SER A 65 22.95 -10.93 4.87
C SER A 65 23.09 -9.43 4.61
N THR A 66 22.59 -8.59 5.52
CA THR A 66 22.60 -7.13 5.38
C THR A 66 23.60 -6.51 6.34
N LYS A 67 24.50 -5.65 5.81
CA LYS A 67 25.45 -4.87 6.62
C LYS A 67 24.80 -3.79 7.50
N PRO A 68 23.75 -3.04 7.08
CA PRO A 68 23.08 -2.09 7.97
C PRO A 68 22.18 -2.78 9.00
N LYS A 69 21.83 -2.08 10.09
CA LYS A 69 20.83 -2.55 11.06
C LYS A 69 19.50 -2.80 10.35
N THR A 70 18.99 -4.03 10.43
CA THR A 70 17.79 -4.48 9.71
C THR A 70 16.75 -5.00 10.70
N ILE A 71 15.49 -4.60 10.49
CA ILE A 71 14.34 -5.12 11.22
C ILE A 71 13.46 -5.85 10.20
N TYR A 72 13.02 -7.06 10.53
CA TYR A 72 11.98 -7.76 9.78
C TYR A 72 10.65 -7.59 10.51
N ILE A 73 9.63 -7.10 9.82
CA ILE A 73 8.31 -6.81 10.41
C ILE A 73 7.28 -7.74 9.79
N GLU A 74 6.79 -8.69 10.59
CA GLU A 74 5.67 -9.54 10.23
C GLU A 74 4.36 -8.84 10.63
N VAL A 75 3.74 -8.14 9.69
CA VAL A 75 2.61 -7.25 9.96
C VAL A 75 1.36 -7.98 10.45
N CYS A 76 0.99 -9.08 9.81
CA CYS A 76 -0.22 -9.82 10.12
C CYS A 76 -0.15 -11.25 9.56
N LEU A 77 -0.88 -12.18 10.19
CA LEU A 77 -1.11 -13.52 9.64
C LEU A 77 -2.30 -13.49 8.67
N ILE A 78 -2.04 -13.71 7.38
CA ILE A 78 -3.07 -13.60 6.33
C ILE A 78 -4.04 -14.80 6.28
N ASP A 79 -3.74 -15.84 7.03
CA ASP A 79 -4.58 -17.03 7.29
C ASP A 79 -5.35 -16.93 8.62
N SER A 80 -5.14 -15.86 9.41
CA SER A 80 -5.91 -15.56 10.61
C SER A 80 -7.04 -14.59 10.29
N SER A 81 -8.29 -15.02 10.52
CA SER A 81 -9.47 -14.18 10.28
C SER A 81 -9.46 -12.89 11.12
N GLY A 82 -8.93 -12.95 12.35
CA GLY A 82 -8.81 -11.78 13.23
C GLY A 82 -7.82 -10.76 12.70
N ASP A 83 -6.66 -11.22 12.23
CA ASP A 83 -5.61 -10.35 11.67
C ASP A 83 -6.06 -9.75 10.33
N VAL A 84 -6.71 -10.55 9.48
CA VAL A 84 -7.31 -10.09 8.22
C VAL A 84 -8.40 -9.04 8.48
N ALA A 85 -9.19 -9.17 9.55
CA ALA A 85 -10.18 -8.15 9.90
C ALA A 85 -9.53 -6.81 10.29
N ILE A 86 -8.41 -6.83 11.02
CA ILE A 86 -7.66 -5.62 11.37
C ILE A 86 -7.01 -5.01 10.12
N LEU A 87 -6.43 -5.85 9.26
CA LEU A 87 -5.90 -5.44 7.96
C LEU A 87 -6.98 -4.73 7.12
N ASN A 88 -8.16 -5.32 7.00
CA ASN A 88 -9.27 -4.74 6.25
C ASN A 88 -9.79 -3.45 6.89
N LYS A 89 -9.77 -3.35 8.22
CA LYS A 89 -10.24 -2.18 8.96
C LYS A 89 -9.35 -0.95 8.74
N TYR A 90 -8.03 -1.12 8.79
CA TYR A 90 -7.09 0.01 8.75
C TYR A 90 -6.38 0.18 7.40
N GLY A 91 -6.43 -0.84 6.55
CA GLY A 91 -5.74 -0.87 5.27
C GLY A 91 -4.21 -0.87 5.39
N MET A 92 -3.54 -1.03 4.25
CA MET A 92 -2.08 -0.95 4.15
C MET A 92 -1.54 0.42 4.56
N ASN A 93 -2.29 1.49 4.26
CA ASN A 93 -1.87 2.84 4.59
C ASN A 93 -1.78 3.06 6.10
N GLY A 94 -2.81 2.67 6.88
CA GLY A 94 -2.78 2.79 8.33
C GLY A 94 -1.58 2.06 8.95
N ILE A 95 -1.28 0.85 8.44
CA ILE A 95 -0.18 0.00 8.94
C ILE A 95 1.16 0.66 8.68
N ALA A 96 1.39 1.08 7.43
CA ALA A 96 2.60 1.80 7.07
C ALA A 96 2.82 3.00 7.98
N LYS A 97 1.75 3.73 8.27
CA LYS A 97 1.74 4.91 9.12
C LYS A 97 2.20 4.62 10.56
N ALA A 98 1.75 3.50 11.15
CA ALA A 98 2.20 3.05 12.47
C ALA A 98 3.67 2.62 12.50
N ILE A 99 4.13 1.89 11.47
CA ILE A 99 5.54 1.48 11.36
C ILE A 99 6.46 2.70 11.31
N VAL A 100 6.09 3.70 10.49
CA VAL A 100 6.87 4.94 10.38
C VAL A 100 6.96 5.69 11.71
N ASN A 101 5.87 5.77 12.47
CA ASN A 101 5.92 6.38 13.80
C ASN A 101 6.88 5.68 14.75
N GLY A 102 6.83 4.34 14.79
CA GLY A 102 7.73 3.55 15.62
C GLY A 102 9.19 3.75 15.24
N VAL A 103 9.49 3.77 13.93
CA VAL A 103 10.86 3.99 13.41
C VAL A 103 11.37 5.40 13.72
N LEU A 104 10.52 6.41 13.68
CA LEU A 104 10.89 7.81 13.91
C LEU A 104 10.87 8.22 15.40
N GLY A 105 10.41 7.33 16.30
CA GLY A 105 10.43 7.58 17.75
C GLY A 105 9.56 8.77 18.21
N SER A 106 8.54 9.15 17.43
CA SER A 106 7.68 10.30 17.73
C SER A 106 6.25 9.84 18.02
N ASN A 107 5.75 10.05 19.24
CA ASN A 107 4.31 9.96 19.53
C ASN A 107 3.65 11.21 18.96
N VAL A 108 3.08 11.11 17.76
CA VAL A 108 2.35 12.22 17.19
C VAL A 108 0.88 12.06 17.58
N THR A 109 0.30 13.05 18.27
CA THR A 109 -1.13 13.28 18.38
C THR A 109 -1.60 14.05 17.16
N SER A 110 -2.34 13.40 16.25
CA SER A 110 -3.13 14.13 15.27
C SER A 110 -4.42 14.45 15.97
N THR A 111 -4.55 15.67 16.46
CA THR A 111 -5.86 16.31 16.47
C THR A 111 -6.41 16.20 15.04
N PRO A 112 -7.63 15.69 14.83
CA PRO A 112 -8.29 15.84 13.54
C PRO A 112 -8.52 17.34 13.34
N SER A 113 -7.58 18.03 12.70
CA SER A 113 -7.81 19.40 12.27
C SER A 113 -8.75 19.33 11.09
N GLU A 114 -9.94 19.91 11.26
CA GLU A 114 -10.87 20.23 10.21
C GLU A 114 -10.14 20.79 8.98
N SER A 115 -10.61 20.33 7.82
CA SER A 115 -10.50 20.93 6.49
C SER A 115 -9.81 22.30 6.40
N SER A 116 -8.51 22.29 6.14
CA SER A 116 -7.85 23.36 5.40
C SER A 116 -7.53 22.85 3.99
N ASN A 117 -8.41 23.18 3.05
CA ASN A 117 -8.35 22.88 1.62
C ASN A 117 -7.11 23.50 0.94
N ASN A 118 -5.92 22.93 1.11
CA ASN A 118 -4.75 23.25 0.28
C ASN A 118 -3.76 22.09 0.20
N ILE A 119 -4.26 20.90 -0.09
CA ILE A 119 -3.43 19.80 -0.58
C ILE A 119 -4.01 19.44 -1.95
N GLY A 120 -3.20 19.51 -3.00
CA GLY A 120 -3.62 19.36 -4.41
C GLY A 120 -4.09 17.96 -4.80
N TRP A 121 -4.68 17.21 -3.86
CA TRP A 121 -5.21 15.88 -4.05
C TRP A 121 -6.39 15.57 -3.14
N ILE A 122 -7.32 14.77 -3.64
CA ILE A 122 -8.55 14.34 -2.96
C ILE A 122 -8.36 12.89 -2.51
N ASN A 123 -8.63 12.60 -1.24
CA ASN A 123 -8.58 11.24 -0.70
C ASN A 123 -9.75 10.40 -1.24
N LEU A 124 -9.44 9.25 -1.83
CA LEU A 124 -10.39 8.27 -2.37
C LEU A 124 -10.15 6.86 -1.80
N ASP A 125 -9.33 6.73 -0.77
CA ASP A 125 -8.95 5.44 -0.19
C ASP A 125 -10.19 4.71 0.34
N GLY A 126 -10.22 3.39 0.14
CA GLY A 126 -11.38 2.54 0.43
C GLY A 126 -12.59 2.72 -0.51
N LYS A 127 -12.55 3.63 -1.49
CA LYS A 127 -13.61 3.75 -2.51
C LYS A 127 -13.34 2.82 -3.69
N THR A 128 -14.40 2.26 -4.25
CA THR A 128 -14.35 1.51 -5.51
C THR A 128 -14.84 2.39 -6.65
N GLY A 129 -14.07 2.49 -7.72
CA GLY A 129 -14.47 3.14 -8.96
C GLY A 129 -14.74 2.16 -10.08
N THR A 130 -15.56 2.56 -11.05
CA THR A 130 -15.87 1.81 -12.27
C THR A 130 -15.36 2.57 -13.48
N ILE A 131 -14.64 1.89 -14.37
CA ILE A 131 -14.19 2.45 -15.65
C ILE A 131 -15.40 2.71 -16.54
N ASN A 132 -15.56 3.95 -17.01
CA ASN A 132 -16.70 4.42 -17.79
C ASN A 132 -16.23 5.08 -19.09
N THR A 133 -15.73 4.26 -20.01
CA THR A 133 -15.32 4.68 -21.36
C THR A 133 -15.35 3.48 -22.30
N PRO A 134 -15.99 3.56 -23.48
CA PRO A 134 -16.13 2.41 -24.39
C PRO A 134 -14.80 1.75 -24.78
N SER A 135 -13.73 2.53 -24.90
CA SER A 135 -12.39 2.04 -25.28
C SER A 135 -11.54 1.53 -24.11
N GLY A 136 -12.06 1.56 -22.88
CA GLY A 136 -11.27 1.29 -21.68
C GLY A 136 -10.27 2.40 -21.33
N VAL A 137 -9.47 2.20 -20.29
CA VAL A 137 -8.46 3.15 -19.83
C VAL A 137 -7.11 2.47 -19.64
N LYS A 138 -6.02 3.20 -19.96
CA LYS A 138 -4.66 2.73 -19.74
C LYS A 138 -4.22 3.10 -18.31
N VAL A 139 -3.80 2.10 -17.55
CA VAL A 139 -3.11 2.27 -16.26
C VAL A 139 -1.66 2.60 -16.55
N ARG A 140 -1.14 3.66 -15.93
CA ARG A 140 0.18 4.20 -16.22
C ARG A 140 1.05 4.28 -14.97
N GLU A 141 2.36 4.17 -15.16
CA GLU A 141 3.31 4.22 -14.05
C GLU A 141 3.37 5.60 -13.35
N LYS A 142 3.13 6.68 -14.10
CA LYS A 142 3.14 8.05 -13.58
C LYS A 142 1.90 8.80 -14.07
N LYS A 143 1.61 9.95 -13.45
CA LYS A 143 0.57 10.92 -13.87
C LYS A 143 0.92 11.68 -15.15
N SER A 144 1.20 10.94 -16.23
CA SER A 144 1.60 11.45 -17.54
C SER A 144 1.12 10.54 -18.66
N THR A 145 0.68 11.12 -19.77
CA THR A 145 0.30 10.36 -20.98
C THR A 145 1.49 9.75 -21.71
N PHE A 146 2.71 10.18 -21.39
CA PHE A 146 3.96 9.66 -21.95
C PHE A 146 4.60 8.54 -21.11
N SER A 147 4.15 8.33 -19.87
CA SER A 147 4.73 7.27 -19.04
C SER A 147 4.32 5.88 -19.51
N ARG A 148 5.16 4.91 -19.17
CA ARG A 148 4.95 3.48 -19.44
C ARG A 148 3.53 3.05 -19.06
N ILE A 149 2.90 2.32 -19.97
CA ILE A 149 1.61 1.67 -19.75
C ILE A 149 1.87 0.40 -18.96
N LEU A 150 1.16 0.25 -17.83
CA LEU A 150 1.21 -0.95 -16.99
C LEU A 150 0.18 -1.97 -17.44
N GLU A 151 -1.04 -1.52 -17.75
CA GLU A 151 -2.14 -2.36 -18.23
C GLU A 151 -3.20 -1.50 -18.96
N ALA A 152 -4.13 -2.15 -19.66
CA ALA A 152 -5.37 -1.56 -20.15
C ALA A 152 -6.58 -2.22 -19.46
N LEU A 153 -7.41 -1.40 -18.81
CA LEU A 153 -8.64 -1.83 -18.16
C LEU A 153 -9.83 -1.63 -19.10
N PRO A 154 -10.63 -2.66 -19.41
CA PRO A 154 -11.82 -2.52 -20.25
C PRO A 154 -12.92 -1.70 -19.55
N ASN A 155 -13.89 -1.23 -20.34
CA ASN A 155 -15.09 -0.57 -19.84
C ASN A 155 -15.81 -1.45 -18.80
N GLY A 156 -16.33 -0.85 -17.74
CA GLY A 156 -17.02 -1.57 -16.66
C GLY A 156 -16.10 -2.23 -15.62
N SER A 157 -14.78 -2.23 -15.83
CA SER A 157 -13.82 -2.72 -14.83
C SER A 157 -13.97 -1.98 -13.50
N LYS A 158 -13.95 -2.73 -12.39
CA LYS A 158 -13.93 -2.16 -11.04
C LYS A 158 -12.50 -2.06 -10.52
N VAL A 159 -12.16 -0.94 -9.91
CA VAL A 159 -10.83 -0.67 -9.35
C VAL A 159 -10.95 -0.05 -7.97
N GLN A 160 -10.06 -0.44 -7.05
CA GLN A 160 -9.93 0.23 -5.77
C GLN A 160 -9.16 1.54 -5.97
N LEU A 161 -9.74 2.64 -5.51
CA LEU A 161 -9.18 3.98 -5.65
C LEU A 161 -8.32 4.33 -4.44
N TYR A 162 -7.36 5.21 -4.65
CA TYR A 162 -6.53 5.73 -3.57
C TYR A 162 -6.66 7.23 -3.40
N ARG A 163 -6.26 8.01 -4.42
CA ARG A 163 -6.39 9.46 -4.38
C ARG A 163 -6.43 10.05 -5.77
N LYS A 164 -7.10 11.18 -5.90
CA LYS A 164 -7.10 11.99 -7.12
C LYS A 164 -6.11 13.13 -6.99
N GLU A 165 -5.20 13.27 -7.93
CA GLU A 165 -4.22 14.36 -8.02
C GLU A 165 -4.43 15.08 -9.36
N GLY A 166 -5.08 16.24 -9.33
CA GLY A 166 -5.50 16.93 -10.56
C GLY A 166 -6.42 16.04 -11.41
N ASP A 167 -6.01 15.75 -12.64
CA ASP A 167 -6.76 14.91 -13.59
C ASP A 167 -6.50 13.41 -13.45
N TRP A 168 -5.60 13.00 -12.56
CA TRP A 168 -5.19 11.62 -12.43
C TRP A 168 -5.73 11.01 -11.15
N ILE A 169 -6.10 9.74 -11.20
CA ILE A 169 -6.45 8.95 -10.03
C ILE A 169 -5.41 7.86 -9.89
N HIS A 170 -4.76 7.82 -8.73
CA HIS A 170 -3.98 6.66 -8.32
C HIS A 170 -4.95 5.55 -7.89
N ILE A 171 -4.79 4.38 -8.48
CA ILE A 171 -5.57 3.18 -8.18
C ILE A 171 -4.65 2.12 -7.56
N TYR A 172 -5.23 1.29 -6.71
CA TYR A 172 -4.58 0.07 -6.27
C TYR A 172 -4.64 -0.93 -7.44
N TYR A 173 -3.52 -1.03 -8.15
CA TYR A 173 -3.33 -1.93 -9.26
C TYR A 173 -2.18 -2.91 -8.93
N PRO A 174 -2.44 -4.22 -8.82
CA PRO A 174 -1.37 -5.17 -8.54
C PRO A 174 -0.33 -5.19 -9.68
N PRO A 175 0.98 -5.24 -9.39
CA PRO A 175 1.58 -5.29 -8.06
C PRO A 175 2.09 -3.96 -7.48
N HIS A 176 1.99 -2.82 -8.19
CA HIS A 176 2.71 -1.58 -7.83
C HIS A 176 1.87 -0.29 -7.75
N GLY A 177 0.55 -0.39 -7.89
CA GLY A 177 -0.30 0.79 -8.09
C GLY A 177 -0.15 1.35 -9.51
N GLY A 178 -1.03 2.28 -9.87
CA GLY A 178 -0.95 2.95 -11.15
C GLY A 178 -1.88 4.13 -11.26
N TYR A 179 -1.67 4.95 -12.28
CA TYR A 179 -2.45 6.16 -12.53
C TYR A 179 -3.36 5.95 -13.74
N VAL A 180 -4.64 6.27 -13.56
CA VAL A 180 -5.63 6.36 -14.63
C VAL A 180 -6.13 7.79 -14.74
N TYR A 181 -6.55 8.20 -15.94
CA TYR A 181 -7.11 9.53 -16.13
C TYR A 181 -8.52 9.57 -15.51
N GLY A 182 -8.73 10.46 -14.55
CA GLY A 182 -9.90 10.46 -13.67
C GLY A 182 -11.23 10.68 -14.39
N LYS A 183 -11.23 11.33 -15.56
CA LYS A 183 -12.44 11.51 -16.38
C LYS A 183 -13.09 10.20 -16.83
N TYR A 184 -12.34 9.09 -16.78
CA TYR A 184 -12.80 7.77 -17.18
C TYR A 184 -13.23 6.89 -16.01
N VAL A 185 -13.26 7.42 -14.79
CA VAL A 185 -13.61 6.66 -13.58
C VAL A 185 -14.82 7.29 -12.90
N ARG A 186 -15.85 6.49 -12.64
CA ARG A 186 -17.03 6.87 -11.87
C ARG A 186 -16.97 6.24 -10.47
N TYR A 187 -17.13 7.03 -9.42
CA TYR A 187 -17.00 6.62 -8.01
C TYR A 187 -17.76 7.54 -7.06
#